data_AF-A0A525CFA4-F1
#
_entry.id   AF-A0A525CFA4-F1
#
_cell.length_a   1.000
_cell.length_b   1.000
_cell.length_c   1.000
_cell.angle_alpha   90.00
_cell.angle_beta   90.00
_cell.angle_gamma   90.00
#
_symmetry.space_group_name_H-M   'P 1'
#
loop_
_entity.id
_entity.type
_entity.pdbx_description
1 polymer ?
#
loop_
_entity_poly.entity_id
_entity_poly.type
_entity_poly.pdbx_seq_one_letter_code
_entity_poly.pdbx_strand_id
1 'polypeptide(L)'
;MKCCNILKSLKLILVSSVFLSINVYANDVDFSTTELDKYLLVGQVDAKIAEGVKASNQELGRVSKLPDSAPAVTGPGIGPEVSDTPTYDGNVAITSNPGKVNMSDMDVYGSIGVDCASSWKKCADKGGFFSNTKYDQAAGGAGLTDIDRNNGVNVDVDLSALTSEIGTAKDQIANLSAETFITTDSGLIDQDTVVQLEDGLNVISFSGVGDNDVLLDNSNLIFQGGIDSMAIVIVPESSNFLVSQGNLVIGDGGIGLNNVLIVTLKDDNDTHIDLQNSIVNGVALWDLSMGEGEVSFDNVGGCTQVVGDKLNFNDVNLNRCGFSPSAITPSPVPVPAAIWLFGTGLATFIGLRKKANIVKS
;
A
#
# COMPACT_ATOMS: atom_id res chain seq x y z
N MET A 1 -66.73 23.35 51.60
CA MET A 1 -66.10 24.53 50.97
C MET A 1 -65.01 24.03 50.03
N LYS A 2 -65.25 24.12 48.72
CA LYS A 2 -64.51 24.98 47.76
C LYS A 2 -63.01 24.65 47.73
N CYS A 3 -62.59 23.83 46.76
CA CYS A 3 -62.00 24.26 45.48
C CYS A 3 -60.52 24.66 45.61
N CYS A 4 -59.61 23.91 44.98
CA CYS A 4 -58.86 24.44 43.84
C CYS A 4 -58.06 23.36 43.11
N ASN A 5 -58.32 23.25 41.80
CA ASN A 5 -57.51 22.58 40.79
C ASN A 5 -56.18 23.32 40.61
N ILE A 6 -55.05 22.62 40.53
CA ILE A 6 -53.95 23.00 39.64
C ILE A 6 -53.52 21.76 38.86
N LEU A 7 -54.09 21.69 37.66
CA LEU A 7 -53.73 20.81 36.56
C LEU A 7 -52.53 21.41 35.81
N LYS A 8 -51.68 20.53 35.30
CA LYS A 8 -50.96 20.63 34.02
C LYS A 8 -49.90 21.73 33.87
N SER A 9 -48.65 21.30 34.03
CA SER A 9 -47.60 21.61 33.05
C SER A 9 -46.49 20.56 33.11
N LEU A 10 -46.82 19.33 32.71
CA LEU A 10 -45.80 18.34 32.36
C LEU A 10 -45.25 18.76 30.98
N LYS A 11 -44.20 19.58 30.96
CA LYS A 11 -43.39 19.80 29.76
C LYS A 11 -42.64 18.51 29.49
N LEU A 12 -43.26 17.63 28.72
CA LEU A 12 -42.56 16.54 28.05
C LEU A 12 -41.71 17.19 26.94
N ILE A 13 -40.50 17.63 27.31
CA ILE A 13 -39.47 17.93 26.33
C ILE A 13 -38.99 16.56 25.83
N LEU A 14 -39.58 16.08 24.74
CA LEU A 14 -38.88 15.13 23.88
C LEU A 14 -37.65 15.88 23.35
N VAL A 15 -36.56 15.83 24.10
CA VAL A 15 -35.24 15.93 23.49
C VAL A 15 -35.15 14.65 22.68
N SER A 16 -35.58 14.72 21.42
CA SER A 16 -35.12 13.79 20.41
C SER A 16 -33.62 14.03 20.35
N SER A 17 -32.89 13.31 21.18
CA SER A 17 -31.47 13.09 21.01
C SER A 17 -31.39 12.28 19.72
N VAL A 18 -31.48 12.98 18.59
CA VAL A 18 -30.86 12.53 17.36
C VAL A 18 -29.38 12.50 17.71
N PHE A 19 -28.96 11.39 18.30
CA PHE A 19 -27.59 10.94 18.17
C PHE A 19 -27.43 10.70 16.67
N LEU A 20 -27.15 11.78 15.93
CA LEU A 20 -26.20 11.70 14.85
C LEU A 20 -24.92 11.28 15.56
N SER A 21 -24.77 9.97 15.77
CA SER A 21 -23.47 9.35 15.67
C SER A 21 -23.01 9.70 14.27
N ILE A 22 -22.37 10.86 14.14
CA ILE A 22 -21.46 11.11 13.05
C ILE A 22 -20.39 10.05 13.30
N ASN A 23 -20.62 8.86 12.74
CA ASN A 23 -19.52 7.98 12.41
C ASN A 23 -18.73 8.81 11.40
N VAL A 24 -17.77 9.59 11.91
CA VAL A 24 -16.64 10.02 11.11
C VAL A 24 -15.97 8.70 10.79
N TYR A 25 -16.41 8.07 9.70
CA TYR A 25 -15.73 6.93 9.15
C TYR A 25 -14.31 7.41 8.91
N ALA A 26 -13.34 6.76 9.54
CA ALA A 26 -11.91 6.96 9.29
C ALA A 26 -11.51 6.46 7.89
N ASN A 27 -12.42 6.55 6.92
CA ASN A 27 -12.32 5.95 5.59
C ASN A 27 -11.72 6.91 4.55
N ASP A 28 -11.38 8.15 4.90
CA ASP A 28 -10.77 9.11 3.97
C ASP A 28 -9.24 9.00 3.96
N VAL A 29 -8.72 7.77 3.94
CA VAL A 29 -7.33 7.56 3.53
C VAL A 29 -7.32 7.52 2.00
N ASP A 30 -7.25 8.71 1.40
CA ASP A 30 -7.12 8.86 -0.04
C ASP A 30 -5.62 8.90 -0.40
N PHE A 31 -5.07 7.73 -0.72
CA PHE A 31 -3.74 7.67 -1.32
C PHE A 31 -3.88 7.95 -2.81
N SER A 32 -3.55 9.18 -3.24
CA SER A 32 -3.17 9.37 -4.63
C SER A 32 -1.85 8.63 -4.86
N THR A 33 -1.89 7.61 -5.70
CA THR A 33 -0.72 6.82 -6.10
C THR A 33 -0.37 7.07 -7.56
N THR A 34 -0.80 8.20 -8.14
CA THR A 34 -0.68 8.44 -9.58
C THR A 34 0.77 8.43 -10.05
N GLU A 35 1.67 9.01 -9.24
CA GLU A 35 3.11 9.02 -9.52
C GLU A 35 3.78 7.78 -8.95
N LEU A 36 3.41 7.35 -7.74
CA LEU A 36 3.90 6.10 -7.14
C LEU A 36 3.66 4.89 -8.03
N ASP A 37 2.54 4.83 -8.74
CA ASP A 37 2.14 3.72 -9.60
C ASP A 37 3.01 3.53 -10.84
N LYS A 38 3.95 4.44 -11.09
CA LYS A 38 4.86 4.33 -12.22
C LYS A 38 6.10 3.49 -11.89
N TYR A 39 6.40 3.28 -10.60
CA TYR A 39 7.70 2.77 -10.15
C TYR A 39 7.56 1.50 -9.29
N LEU A 40 8.44 0.52 -9.55
CA LEU A 40 8.62 -0.68 -8.73
C LEU A 40 9.47 -0.36 -7.50
N LEU A 41 10.54 0.41 -7.68
CA LEU A 41 11.44 0.86 -6.61
C LEU A 41 11.44 2.39 -6.52
N VAL A 42 11.33 2.92 -5.31
CA VAL A 42 11.46 4.35 -5.04
C VAL A 42 12.45 4.59 -3.91
N GLY A 43 13.62 5.11 -4.25
CA GLY A 43 14.66 5.51 -3.31
C GLY A 43 14.52 6.98 -2.88
N GLN A 44 14.35 7.22 -1.58
CA GLN A 44 14.14 8.53 -0.93
C GLN A 44 15.39 8.98 -0.16
N VAL A 45 16.50 9.18 -0.85
CA VAL A 45 17.81 9.34 -0.19
C VAL A 45 17.90 10.69 0.56
N ASP A 46 18.14 10.75 1.88
CA ASP A 46 18.67 11.99 2.50
C ASP A 46 20.02 12.32 1.84
N ALA A 47 20.38 13.60 1.75
CA ALA A 47 21.58 14.08 1.09
C ALA A 47 22.91 13.48 1.62
N LYS A 48 22.87 12.79 2.76
CA LYS A 48 23.98 12.13 3.44
C LYS A 48 24.23 10.68 3.00
N ILE A 49 23.21 10.02 2.46
CA ILE A 49 23.29 8.60 2.10
C ILE A 49 23.94 8.48 0.72
N ALA A 50 24.90 7.57 0.61
CA ALA A 50 25.74 7.45 -0.58
C ALA A 50 25.05 6.76 -1.77
N GLU A 51 24.10 5.86 -1.50
CA GLU A 51 23.41 5.03 -2.50
C GLU A 51 21.93 4.90 -2.09
N GLY A 52 21.03 5.33 -2.98
CA GLY A 52 19.58 5.22 -2.75
C GLY A 52 19.03 3.87 -3.15
N VAL A 53 19.47 3.38 -4.32
CA VAL A 53 19.15 2.03 -4.81
C VAL A 53 20.43 1.34 -5.19
N LYS A 54 20.64 0.15 -4.65
CA LYS A 54 21.65 -0.80 -5.04
C LYS A 54 20.93 -2.09 -5.43
N ALA A 55 21.16 -2.59 -6.64
CA ALA A 55 20.55 -3.83 -7.12
C ALA A 55 21.56 -4.67 -7.90
N SER A 56 21.63 -5.97 -7.62
CA SER A 56 22.54 -6.87 -8.33
C SER A 56 21.95 -8.23 -8.68
N ASN A 57 22.47 -8.78 -9.79
CA ASN A 57 22.42 -10.19 -10.19
C ASN A 57 21.13 -10.78 -10.78
N GLN A 58 20.04 -10.04 -11.05
CA GLN A 58 18.79 -10.63 -11.55
C GLN A 58 17.90 -9.64 -12.37
N GLU A 59 16.57 -9.75 -12.32
CA GLU A 59 15.62 -9.07 -13.22
C GLU A 59 14.64 -8.12 -12.48
N LEU A 60 14.41 -6.93 -13.03
CA LEU A 60 13.31 -6.04 -12.63
C LEU A 60 12.29 -5.91 -13.75
N GLY A 61 11.00 -5.95 -13.44
CA GLY A 61 9.91 -5.98 -14.41
C GLY A 61 9.70 -7.33 -15.09
N ARG A 62 10.19 -8.40 -14.47
CA ARG A 62 10.01 -9.79 -14.89
C ARG A 62 10.33 -10.74 -13.74
N VAL A 63 9.64 -11.88 -13.68
CA VAL A 63 9.95 -12.96 -12.73
C VAL A 63 10.30 -14.24 -13.48
N SER A 64 11.51 -14.32 -14.04
CA SER A 64 11.93 -15.53 -14.77
C SER A 64 12.18 -16.74 -13.87
N LYS A 65 12.50 -16.51 -12.59
CA LYS A 65 12.80 -17.56 -11.63
C LYS A 65 12.41 -17.14 -10.21
N LEU A 66 11.72 -18.03 -9.50
CA LEU A 66 11.51 -17.89 -8.05
C LEU A 66 12.70 -18.47 -7.27
N PRO A 67 12.97 -18.01 -6.04
CA PRO A 67 14.04 -18.56 -5.20
C PRO A 67 13.87 -20.06 -4.97
N ASP A 68 14.90 -20.87 -5.29
CA ASP A 68 14.85 -22.34 -5.12
C ASP A 68 14.76 -22.76 -3.64
N SER A 69 15.17 -21.88 -2.73
CA SER A 69 15.26 -22.08 -1.27
C SER A 69 14.09 -21.52 -0.49
N ALA A 70 13.16 -20.80 -1.15
CA ALA A 70 11.93 -20.36 -0.50
C ALA A 70 11.08 -21.57 -0.13
N PRO A 71 10.40 -21.57 1.04
CA PRO A 71 9.48 -22.64 1.38
C PRO A 71 8.40 -22.70 0.31
N ALA A 72 7.90 -23.91 0.05
CA ALA A 72 6.79 -24.07 -0.86
C ALA A 72 5.62 -23.20 -0.36
N VAL A 73 5.06 -22.39 -1.25
CA VAL A 73 3.80 -21.70 -0.98
C VAL A 73 2.74 -22.80 -0.97
N THR A 74 2.48 -23.38 0.21
CA THR A 74 1.49 -24.44 0.39
C THR A 74 0.38 -23.93 1.27
N GLY A 75 -0.86 -24.01 0.78
CA GLY A 75 -2.02 -23.59 1.53
C GLY A 75 -3.25 -23.53 0.63
N PRO A 76 -4.45 -23.72 1.18
CA PRO A 76 -5.67 -23.40 0.44
C PRO A 76 -5.66 -21.90 0.11
N GLY A 77 -5.82 -21.62 -1.16
CA GLY A 77 -6.08 -20.27 -1.61
C GLY A 77 -4.89 -19.36 -1.72
N ILE A 78 -3.92 -19.74 -2.55
CA ILE A 78 -2.84 -18.85 -2.97
C ILE A 78 -3.26 -18.18 -4.27
N GLY A 79 -3.03 -16.87 -4.38
CA GLY A 79 -3.31 -16.09 -5.58
C GLY A 79 -2.59 -16.60 -6.84
N PRO A 80 -2.84 -15.98 -8.00
CA PRO A 80 -2.23 -16.40 -9.26
C PRO A 80 -0.70 -16.39 -9.18
N GLU A 81 -0.08 -17.36 -9.86
CA GLU A 81 1.38 -17.40 -10.04
C GLU A 81 1.86 -16.10 -10.70
N VAL A 82 3.05 -15.65 -10.29
CA VAL A 82 3.65 -14.45 -10.87
C VAL A 82 4.08 -14.75 -12.30
N SER A 83 3.71 -13.87 -13.23
CA SER A 83 3.98 -14.09 -14.66
C SER A 83 5.48 -14.13 -14.94
N ASP A 84 5.92 -15.12 -15.71
CA ASP A 84 7.29 -15.24 -16.20
C ASP A 84 7.58 -14.35 -17.44
N THR A 85 6.53 -13.73 -17.98
CA THR A 85 6.59 -12.77 -19.08
C THR A 85 7.04 -11.39 -18.57
N PRO A 86 7.90 -10.67 -19.32
CA PRO A 86 8.19 -9.28 -19.01
C PRO A 86 6.90 -8.44 -18.88
N THR A 87 6.74 -7.76 -17.76
CA THR A 87 5.63 -6.83 -17.48
C THR A 87 5.99 -5.39 -17.83
N TYR A 88 7.28 -5.09 -18.03
CA TYR A 88 7.79 -3.76 -18.38
C TYR A 88 7.47 -2.66 -17.35
N ASP A 89 7.32 -3.08 -16.08
CA ASP A 89 7.01 -2.24 -14.93
C ASP A 89 8.17 -2.15 -13.93
N GLY A 90 9.37 -2.61 -14.30
CA GLY A 90 10.60 -2.56 -13.52
C GLY A 90 11.23 -1.18 -13.41
N ASN A 91 10.41 -0.13 -13.39
CA ASN A 91 10.86 1.25 -13.33
C ASN A 91 11.38 1.60 -11.93
N VAL A 92 12.37 2.50 -11.86
CA VAL A 92 12.99 2.95 -10.61
C VAL A 92 12.98 4.46 -10.53
N ALA A 93 12.67 5.02 -9.36
CA ALA A 93 12.79 6.45 -9.08
C ALA A 93 13.80 6.70 -7.96
N ILE A 94 14.66 7.71 -8.13
CA ILE A 94 15.55 8.26 -7.11
C ILE A 94 15.15 9.72 -6.89
N THR A 95 14.40 9.98 -5.83
CA THR A 95 13.65 11.24 -5.66
C THR A 95 14.50 12.39 -5.17
N SER A 96 15.72 12.14 -4.71
CA SER A 96 16.54 13.14 -4.03
C SER A 96 17.84 13.49 -4.75
N ASN A 97 18.45 14.59 -4.30
CA ASN A 97 19.71 15.11 -4.78
C ASN A 97 20.68 15.23 -3.58
N PRO A 98 21.74 14.39 -3.49
CA PRO A 98 22.44 13.72 -4.57
C PRO A 98 22.20 12.20 -4.62
N GLY A 99 20.97 11.72 -4.45
CA GLY A 99 20.64 10.29 -4.50
C GLY A 99 21.23 9.58 -5.72
N LYS A 100 21.67 8.32 -5.51
CA LYS A 100 22.37 7.51 -6.52
C LYS A 100 21.73 6.16 -6.72
N VAL A 101 21.98 5.60 -7.90
CA VAL A 101 21.61 4.23 -8.26
C VAL A 101 22.86 3.44 -8.64
N ASN A 102 22.93 2.20 -8.17
CA ASN A 102 24.01 1.26 -8.42
C ASN A 102 23.43 -0.09 -8.83
N MET A 103 23.52 -0.42 -10.11
CA MET A 103 22.99 -1.67 -10.67
C MET A 103 24.10 -2.49 -11.33
N SER A 104 24.17 -3.78 -11.03
CA SER A 104 25.17 -4.66 -11.64
C SER A 104 24.59 -6.01 -12.02
N ASP A 105 24.88 -6.47 -13.24
CA ASP A 105 24.44 -7.76 -13.75
C ASP A 105 22.90 -7.92 -13.69
N MET A 106 22.19 -6.84 -14.02
CA MET A 106 20.73 -6.77 -13.99
C MET A 106 20.12 -6.77 -15.41
N ASP A 107 18.95 -7.37 -15.59
CA ASP A 107 18.10 -7.11 -16.76
C ASP A 107 16.84 -6.34 -16.30
N VAL A 108 16.71 -5.08 -16.72
CA VAL A 108 15.62 -4.18 -16.33
C VAL A 108 14.63 -4.06 -17.48
N TYR A 109 13.43 -4.61 -17.28
CA TYR A 109 12.28 -4.51 -18.18
C TYR A 109 11.39 -3.37 -17.70
N GLY A 110 11.57 -2.19 -18.30
CA GLY A 110 10.91 -0.96 -17.87
C GLY A 110 10.35 -0.16 -19.04
N SER A 111 9.21 0.48 -18.82
CA SER A 111 8.62 1.45 -19.76
C SER A 111 9.25 2.85 -19.65
N ILE A 112 9.82 3.17 -18.48
CA ILE A 112 10.49 4.43 -18.16
C ILE A 112 11.99 4.21 -17.96
N GLY A 113 12.37 3.10 -17.30
CA GLY A 113 13.74 2.85 -16.88
C GLY A 113 14.01 3.42 -15.49
N VAL A 114 15.08 4.20 -15.33
CA VAL A 114 15.45 4.83 -14.05
C VAL A 114 15.29 6.34 -14.14
N ASP A 115 14.41 6.93 -13.34
CA ASP A 115 14.30 8.39 -13.19
C ASP A 115 15.08 8.86 -11.97
N CYS A 116 15.95 9.84 -12.19
CA CYS A 116 16.75 10.48 -11.14
C CYS A 116 16.46 11.97 -11.07
N ALA A 117 16.14 12.46 -9.86
CA ALA A 117 16.01 13.89 -9.59
C ALA A 117 17.35 14.65 -9.66
N SER A 118 18.48 13.92 -9.67
CA SER A 118 19.82 14.49 -9.71
C SER A 118 20.45 14.38 -11.10
N SER A 119 21.44 15.23 -11.38
CA SER A 119 22.22 15.19 -12.62
C SER A 119 22.93 13.85 -12.82
N TRP A 120 23.27 13.48 -14.06
CA TRP A 120 24.02 12.26 -14.39
C TRP A 120 25.20 11.95 -13.48
N LYS A 121 26.07 12.94 -13.23
CA LYS A 121 27.27 12.75 -12.39
C LYS A 121 26.94 12.33 -10.95
N LYS A 122 25.74 12.65 -10.47
CA LYS A 122 25.28 12.31 -9.12
C LYS A 122 24.52 10.99 -9.15
N CYS A 123 23.54 10.86 -10.03
CA CYS A 123 22.72 9.66 -10.19
C CYS A 123 23.58 8.41 -10.50
N ALA A 124 24.56 8.55 -11.39
CA ALA A 124 25.32 7.44 -11.98
C ALA A 124 26.84 7.71 -11.98
N ASP A 125 27.41 8.15 -10.85
CA ASP A 125 28.78 8.71 -10.74
C ASP A 125 29.86 8.00 -11.60
N LYS A 126 30.84 8.80 -12.06
CA LYS A 126 31.90 8.44 -13.02
C LYS A 126 32.81 7.32 -12.46
N GLY A 127 32.34 6.09 -12.56
CA GLY A 127 33.07 4.89 -12.11
C GLY A 127 32.49 3.55 -12.61
N GLY A 128 31.25 3.53 -13.12
CA GLY A 128 30.68 2.34 -13.78
C GLY A 128 29.76 1.51 -12.90
N PHE A 129 28.69 2.12 -12.38
CA PHE A 129 27.68 1.46 -11.54
C PHE A 129 26.48 0.92 -12.33
N PHE A 130 26.65 0.72 -13.63
CA PHE A 130 25.76 -0.07 -14.49
C PHE A 130 26.62 -1.11 -15.18
N SER A 131 27.27 -1.99 -14.41
CA SER A 131 28.11 -3.03 -14.99
C SER A 131 27.22 -4.15 -15.50
N ASN A 132 27.32 -4.50 -16.78
CA ASN A 132 26.55 -5.59 -17.41
C ASN A 132 25.02 -5.50 -17.22
N THR A 133 24.48 -4.30 -16.95
CA THR A 133 23.03 -4.10 -16.81
C THR A 133 22.43 -3.80 -18.17
N LYS A 134 21.40 -4.56 -18.59
CA LYS A 134 20.66 -4.31 -19.82
C LYS A 134 19.28 -3.73 -19.52
N TYR A 135 18.82 -2.87 -20.41
CA TYR A 135 17.48 -2.29 -20.37
C TYR A 135 16.68 -2.76 -21.57
N ASP A 136 15.53 -3.37 -21.31
CA ASP A 136 14.58 -3.80 -22.32
C ASP A 136 13.26 -3.02 -22.14
N GLN A 137 12.69 -2.59 -23.26
CA GLN A 137 11.44 -1.84 -23.30
C GLN A 137 10.44 -2.55 -24.21
N ALA A 138 9.16 -2.46 -23.87
CA ALA A 138 8.09 -2.97 -24.72
C ALA A 138 8.20 -2.33 -26.11
N ALA A 139 8.06 -3.15 -27.16
CA ALA A 139 8.11 -2.65 -28.55
C ALA A 139 7.10 -1.51 -28.75
N GLY A 140 7.60 -0.29 -28.97
CA GLY A 140 6.76 0.92 -29.14
C GLY A 140 6.61 1.79 -27.89
N GLY A 141 7.31 1.51 -26.79
CA GLY A 141 7.42 2.41 -25.64
C GLY A 141 8.05 3.75 -26.04
N ALA A 142 7.29 4.85 -25.88
CA ALA A 142 7.71 6.19 -26.30
C ALA A 142 8.72 6.87 -25.34
N GLY A 143 9.18 6.17 -24.29
CA GLY A 143 9.90 6.76 -23.16
C GLY A 143 11.42 6.85 -23.32
N LEU A 144 12.05 5.85 -23.92
CA LEU A 144 13.52 5.79 -23.99
C LEU A 144 13.99 6.12 -25.41
N THR A 145 13.93 7.40 -25.78
CA THR A 145 14.48 7.86 -27.08
C THR A 145 16.00 7.70 -27.20
N ASP A 146 16.68 7.27 -26.14
CA ASP A 146 18.14 7.15 -26.06
C ASP A 146 18.58 6.03 -25.06
N ILE A 147 18.04 4.80 -25.16
CA ILE A 147 18.66 3.63 -24.47
C ILE A 147 20.18 3.62 -24.74
N ASP A 148 20.58 4.01 -25.96
CA ASP A 148 21.96 4.08 -26.42
C ASP A 148 22.81 5.19 -25.77
N ARG A 149 22.24 6.28 -25.20
CA ARG A 149 23.07 7.37 -24.63
C ARG A 149 23.27 7.27 -23.13
N ASN A 150 22.28 6.75 -22.40
CA ASN A 150 22.26 6.77 -20.93
C ASN A 150 21.89 5.42 -20.32
N ASN A 151 21.84 4.34 -21.10
CA ASN A 151 21.51 3.00 -20.63
C ASN A 151 20.21 3.00 -19.80
N GLY A 152 19.12 3.57 -20.33
CA GLY A 152 17.81 3.56 -19.65
C GLY A 152 17.65 4.50 -18.46
N VAL A 153 18.59 5.42 -18.21
CA VAL A 153 18.53 6.36 -17.07
C VAL A 153 18.21 7.79 -17.53
N ASN A 154 17.13 8.35 -16.99
CA ASN A 154 16.72 9.74 -17.13
C ASN A 154 17.18 10.54 -15.90
N VAL A 155 17.73 11.73 -16.11
CA VAL A 155 18.32 12.56 -15.05
C VAL A 155 17.75 13.96 -15.07
N ASP A 156 17.88 14.68 -13.96
CA ASP A 156 17.25 15.99 -13.77
C ASP A 156 15.72 15.94 -13.98
N VAL A 157 15.09 14.79 -13.64
CA VAL A 157 13.65 14.59 -13.71
C VAL A 157 12.97 15.30 -12.53
N ASP A 158 11.89 16.02 -12.79
CA ASP A 158 11.07 16.61 -11.72
C ASP A 158 10.21 15.54 -11.06
N LEU A 159 10.67 15.05 -9.90
CA LEU A 159 9.98 14.05 -9.08
C LEU A 159 9.23 14.68 -7.89
N SER A 160 8.97 16.00 -7.92
CA SER A 160 8.31 16.69 -6.79
C SER A 160 6.90 16.19 -6.50
N ALA A 161 6.14 15.80 -7.53
CA ALA A 161 4.82 15.20 -7.36
C ALA A 161 4.90 13.83 -6.66
N LEU A 162 5.85 12.98 -7.05
CA LEU A 162 6.13 11.69 -6.40
C LEU A 162 6.51 11.88 -4.92
N THR A 163 7.45 12.78 -4.63
CA THR A 163 7.84 13.09 -3.25
C THR A 163 6.66 13.62 -2.42
N SER A 164 5.78 14.42 -3.04
CA SER A 164 4.57 14.92 -2.37
C SER A 164 3.55 13.81 -2.07
N GLU A 165 3.37 12.84 -2.97
CA GLU A 165 2.51 11.68 -2.72
C GLU A 165 3.03 10.86 -1.54
N ILE A 166 4.33 10.58 -1.49
CA ILE A 166 4.94 9.81 -0.40
C ILE A 166 4.83 10.55 0.94
N GLY A 167 5.12 11.86 0.96
CA GLY A 167 4.95 12.67 2.17
C GLY A 167 3.51 12.69 2.67
N THR A 168 2.53 12.78 1.76
CA THR A 168 1.10 12.72 2.11
C THR A 168 0.73 11.36 2.67
N ALA A 169 1.20 10.27 2.04
CA ALA A 169 0.96 8.91 2.51
C ALA A 169 1.55 8.67 3.91
N LYS A 170 2.79 9.14 4.15
CA LYS A 170 3.43 9.09 5.47
C LYS A 170 2.59 9.81 6.53
N ASP A 171 2.18 11.04 6.26
CA ASP A 171 1.37 11.83 7.20
C ASP A 171 0.03 11.15 7.49
N GLN A 172 -0.63 10.57 6.48
CA GLN A 172 -1.87 9.82 6.67
C GLN A 172 -1.64 8.55 7.51
N ILE A 173 -0.64 7.74 7.18
CA ILE A 173 -0.33 6.47 7.86
C ILE A 173 0.07 6.71 9.32
N ALA A 174 0.86 7.74 9.60
CA ALA A 174 1.27 8.10 10.97
C ALA A 174 0.09 8.45 11.90
N ASN A 175 -1.07 8.79 11.33
CA ASN A 175 -2.28 9.08 12.09
C ASN A 175 -3.25 7.89 12.17
N LEU A 176 -2.92 6.75 11.56
CA LEU A 176 -3.72 5.54 11.66
C LEU A 176 -3.49 4.84 13.00
N SER A 177 -4.52 4.16 13.49
CA SER A 177 -4.44 3.30 14.67
C SER A 177 -4.85 1.90 14.25
N ALA A 178 -4.03 0.91 14.59
CA ALA A 178 -4.37 -0.48 14.30
C ALA A 178 -5.61 -0.92 15.10
N GLU A 179 -6.55 -1.54 14.40
CA GLU A 179 -7.78 -2.09 14.98
C GLU A 179 -7.68 -3.61 15.14
N THR A 180 -6.84 -4.25 14.31
CA THR A 180 -6.61 -5.69 14.29
C THR A 180 -5.14 -5.98 14.57
N PHE A 181 -4.86 -7.12 15.22
CA PHE A 181 -3.50 -7.50 15.58
C PHE A 181 -3.15 -8.91 15.14
N ILE A 182 -2.01 -9.08 14.49
CA ILE A 182 -1.36 -10.37 14.30
C ILE A 182 -0.65 -10.67 15.62
N THR A 183 -1.08 -11.73 16.32
CA THR A 183 -0.48 -12.12 17.59
C THR A 183 0.73 -13.01 17.34
N THR A 184 1.87 -12.62 17.90
CA THR A 184 3.13 -13.36 17.80
C THR A 184 3.59 -13.83 19.18
N ASP A 185 4.44 -14.85 19.23
CA ASP A 185 5.18 -15.19 20.45
C ASP A 185 6.57 -14.55 20.38
N SER A 186 6.76 -13.43 21.09
CA SER A 186 8.04 -12.70 21.11
C SER A 186 8.49 -12.25 19.70
N GLY A 187 7.54 -11.89 18.83
CA GLY A 187 7.80 -11.43 17.46
C GLY A 187 7.93 -12.54 16.42
N LEU A 188 7.98 -13.81 16.81
CA LEU A 188 8.15 -14.93 15.89
C LEU A 188 6.83 -15.38 15.27
N ILE A 189 6.86 -15.60 13.95
CA ILE A 189 5.86 -16.31 13.14
C ILE A 189 6.59 -17.48 12.47
N ASP A 190 6.44 -18.69 13.02
CA ASP A 190 7.12 -19.92 12.58
C ASP A 190 6.16 -20.95 11.96
N GLN A 191 4.91 -20.53 11.74
CA GLN A 191 3.83 -21.33 11.19
C GLN A 191 3.02 -20.50 10.21
N ASP A 192 2.51 -21.17 9.18
CA ASP A 192 1.65 -20.55 8.18
C ASP A 192 0.49 -19.83 8.86
N THR A 193 0.42 -18.52 8.64
CA THR A 193 -0.53 -17.62 9.28
C THR A 193 -1.40 -16.98 8.23
N VAL A 194 -2.71 -17.19 8.34
CA VAL A 194 -3.71 -16.55 7.48
C VAL A 194 -4.35 -15.39 8.21
N VAL A 195 -4.19 -14.19 7.67
CA VAL A 195 -4.83 -12.96 8.14
C VAL A 195 -6.13 -12.77 7.37
N GLN A 196 -7.27 -12.97 8.04
CA GLN A 196 -8.58 -12.73 7.46
C GLN A 196 -8.90 -11.24 7.50
N LEU A 197 -9.24 -10.68 6.35
CA LEU A 197 -9.55 -9.27 6.15
C LEU A 197 -11.05 -9.11 5.94
N GLU A 198 -11.63 -8.12 6.61
CA GLU A 198 -13.01 -7.71 6.37
C GLU A 198 -13.09 -6.87 5.08
N ASP A 199 -14.31 -6.62 4.58
CA ASP A 199 -14.54 -5.68 3.48
C ASP A 199 -14.12 -4.25 3.92
N GLY A 200 -13.41 -3.53 3.06
CA GLY A 200 -12.88 -2.20 3.34
C GLY A 200 -11.43 -2.19 3.82
N LEU A 201 -11.04 -1.07 4.44
CA LEU A 201 -9.69 -0.85 4.94
C LEU A 201 -9.50 -1.53 6.31
N ASN A 202 -8.54 -2.44 6.38
CA ASN A 202 -8.10 -3.09 7.60
C ASN A 202 -6.76 -2.45 8.05
N VAL A 203 -6.74 -1.79 9.20
CA VAL A 203 -5.49 -1.29 9.80
C VAL A 203 -5.00 -2.31 10.83
N ILE A 204 -3.85 -2.91 10.55
CA ILE A 204 -3.32 -4.06 11.27
C ILE A 204 -1.97 -3.69 11.89
N SER A 205 -1.64 -4.25 13.05
CA SER A 205 -0.28 -4.23 13.58
C SER A 205 0.10 -5.58 14.21
N PHE A 206 1.33 -5.71 14.69
CA PHE A 206 1.79 -6.90 15.39
C PHE A 206 1.67 -6.71 16.90
N SER A 207 1.28 -7.77 17.61
CA SER A 207 1.22 -7.80 19.06
C SER A 207 2.01 -8.98 19.62
N GLY A 208 2.39 -8.91 20.89
CA GLY A 208 3.25 -9.92 21.52
C GLY A 208 4.73 -9.82 21.12
N VAL A 209 5.12 -8.77 20.40
CA VAL A 209 6.48 -8.55 19.91
C VAL A 209 7.45 -8.17 21.04
N GLY A 210 7.04 -7.23 21.91
CA GLY A 210 7.90 -6.70 22.97
C GLY A 210 9.01 -5.81 22.40
N ASP A 211 10.25 -6.01 22.87
CA ASP A 211 11.45 -5.33 22.37
C ASP A 211 12.16 -6.12 21.25
N ASN A 212 11.51 -7.15 20.69
CA ASN A 212 12.06 -7.98 19.62
C ASN A 212 11.66 -7.44 18.23
N ASP A 213 12.23 -8.04 17.19
CA ASP A 213 11.80 -7.85 15.82
C ASP A 213 10.61 -8.75 15.48
N VAL A 214 9.84 -8.37 14.46
CA VAL A 214 8.85 -9.26 13.86
C VAL A 214 9.58 -10.15 12.86
N LEU A 215 9.66 -11.44 13.14
CA LEU A 215 10.36 -12.42 12.32
C LEU A 215 9.39 -13.45 11.76
N LEU A 216 9.27 -13.49 10.43
CA LEU A 216 8.64 -14.59 9.70
C LEU A 216 9.74 -15.59 9.30
N ASP A 217 9.76 -16.77 9.91
CA ASP A 217 10.80 -17.79 9.67
C ASP A 217 10.17 -19.08 9.17
N ASN A 218 10.64 -19.60 8.03
CA ASN A 218 10.21 -20.87 7.45
C ASN A 218 8.68 -21.05 7.37
N SER A 219 7.95 -19.98 7.05
CA SER A 219 6.49 -19.96 7.04
C SER A 219 5.89 -18.92 6.10
N ASN A 220 4.59 -19.05 5.84
CA ASN A 220 3.84 -18.16 4.97
C ASN A 220 2.98 -17.18 5.80
N LEU A 221 3.02 -15.90 5.47
CA LEU A 221 2.02 -14.92 5.91
C LEU A 221 1.07 -14.61 4.75
N ILE A 222 -0.18 -15.03 4.89
CA ILE A 222 -1.20 -15.03 3.83
C ILE A 222 -2.29 -14.01 4.18
N PHE A 223 -2.51 -13.02 3.32
CA PHE A 223 -3.59 -12.05 3.47
C PHE A 223 -4.81 -12.48 2.65
N GLN A 224 -5.91 -12.81 3.32
CA GLN A 224 -7.11 -13.32 2.67
C GLN A 224 -8.30 -12.40 2.93
N GLY A 225 -8.97 -11.96 1.88
CA GLY A 225 -10.14 -11.08 1.95
C GLY A 225 -10.94 -11.11 0.66
N GLY A 226 -12.09 -10.44 0.65
CA GLY A 226 -12.94 -10.28 -0.53
C GLY A 226 -12.38 -9.26 -1.53
N ILE A 227 -13.10 -9.04 -2.63
CA ILE A 227 -12.71 -8.08 -3.68
C ILE A 227 -12.60 -6.64 -3.19
N ASP A 228 -13.33 -6.29 -2.12
CA ASP A 228 -13.36 -4.96 -1.52
C ASP A 228 -12.43 -4.84 -0.29
N SER A 229 -11.67 -5.90 0.04
CA SER A 229 -10.73 -5.89 1.17
C SER A 229 -9.39 -5.25 0.79
N MET A 230 -8.86 -4.44 1.69
CA MET A 230 -7.48 -3.92 1.64
C MET A 230 -6.90 -3.84 3.05
N ALA A 231 -5.58 -3.86 3.16
CA ALA A 231 -4.88 -3.83 4.44
C ALA A 231 -3.67 -2.89 4.43
N ILE A 232 -3.49 -2.18 5.55
CA ILE A 232 -2.25 -1.51 5.91
C ILE A 232 -1.75 -2.16 7.20
N VAL A 233 -0.61 -2.83 7.12
CA VAL A 233 0.04 -3.47 8.24
C VAL A 233 1.17 -2.58 8.72
N ILE A 234 1.02 -2.02 9.91
CA ILE A 234 1.98 -1.11 10.54
C ILE A 234 2.90 -1.93 11.44
N VAL A 235 4.18 -1.99 11.07
CA VAL A 235 5.25 -2.58 11.89
C VAL A 235 5.46 -1.68 13.12
N PRO A 236 5.51 -2.23 14.36
CA PRO A 236 5.77 -1.43 15.55
C PRO A 236 7.10 -0.64 15.45
N GLU A 237 7.11 0.61 15.91
CA GLU A 237 8.27 1.51 15.80
C GLU A 237 9.56 0.98 16.46
N SER A 238 9.44 0.06 17.43
CA SER A 238 10.56 -0.56 18.12
C SER A 238 11.15 -1.77 17.40
N SER A 239 10.54 -2.22 16.30
CA SER A 239 10.81 -3.53 15.70
C SER A 239 11.18 -3.38 14.23
N ASN A 240 12.08 -4.24 13.77
CA ASN A 240 12.27 -4.50 12.35
C ASN A 240 11.28 -5.58 11.87
N PHE A 241 11.07 -5.65 10.56
CA PHE A 241 10.29 -6.70 9.89
C PHE A 241 11.22 -7.58 9.06
N LEU A 242 11.45 -8.79 9.55
CA LEU A 242 12.43 -9.73 9.03
C LEU A 242 11.71 -10.96 8.47
N VAL A 243 12.11 -11.40 7.28
CA VAL A 243 11.60 -12.61 6.64
C VAL A 243 12.79 -13.49 6.25
N SER A 244 12.87 -14.68 6.83
CA SER A 244 13.90 -15.66 6.57
C SER A 244 13.25 -16.94 6.07
N GLN A 245 13.51 -17.30 4.80
CA GLN A 245 12.89 -18.45 4.17
C GLN A 245 11.36 -18.42 4.36
N GLY A 246 10.73 -17.27 4.15
CA GLY A 246 9.29 -17.09 4.36
C GLY A 246 8.62 -16.51 3.12
N ASN A 247 7.30 -16.54 3.05
CA ASN A 247 6.57 -15.93 1.94
C ASN A 247 5.51 -14.94 2.43
N LEU A 248 5.35 -13.84 1.69
CA LEU A 248 4.30 -12.84 1.87
C LEU A 248 3.37 -12.94 0.67
N VAL A 249 2.13 -13.37 0.86
CA VAL A 249 1.25 -13.68 -0.28
C VAL A 249 -0.19 -13.21 -0.09
N ILE A 250 -0.81 -12.82 -1.19
CA ILE A 250 -2.25 -12.62 -1.27
C ILE A 250 -2.96 -13.97 -1.46
N GLY A 251 -4.03 -14.17 -0.69
CA GLY A 251 -4.86 -15.37 -0.75
C GLY A 251 -5.89 -15.35 -1.89
N ASP A 252 -6.59 -16.46 -2.11
CA ASP A 252 -7.59 -16.63 -3.19
C ASP A 252 -8.98 -16.07 -2.88
N GLY A 253 -9.13 -15.36 -1.76
CA GLY A 253 -10.43 -14.85 -1.29
C GLY A 253 -11.09 -13.83 -2.23
N GLY A 254 -10.36 -13.32 -3.22
CA GLY A 254 -10.81 -12.32 -4.19
C GLY A 254 -10.15 -10.94 -4.00
N ILE A 255 -9.41 -10.73 -2.92
CA ILE A 255 -8.57 -9.54 -2.71
C ILE A 255 -7.60 -9.32 -3.88
N GLY A 256 -7.43 -8.05 -4.28
CA GLY A 256 -6.52 -7.67 -5.36
C GLY A 256 -5.04 -7.74 -4.96
N LEU A 257 -4.16 -7.98 -5.94
CA LEU A 257 -2.70 -8.01 -5.76
C LEU A 257 -2.07 -6.65 -5.35
N ASN A 258 -2.85 -5.57 -5.33
CA ASN A 258 -2.39 -4.21 -5.04
C ASN A 258 -3.04 -3.65 -3.77
N ASN A 259 -3.61 -4.52 -2.93
CA ASN A 259 -4.48 -4.13 -1.82
C ASN A 259 -3.82 -4.30 -0.45
N VAL A 260 -2.57 -4.77 -0.36
CA VAL A 260 -1.87 -4.92 0.93
C VAL A 260 -0.57 -4.12 0.92
N LEU A 261 -0.42 -3.29 1.96
CA LEU A 261 0.78 -2.54 2.27
C LEU A 261 1.31 -2.98 3.64
N ILE A 262 2.58 -3.36 3.71
CA ILE A 262 3.32 -3.44 4.97
C ILE A 262 4.21 -2.20 5.06
N VAL A 263 4.11 -1.46 6.16
CA VAL A 263 4.77 -0.18 6.34
C VAL A 263 5.47 -0.09 7.69
N THR A 264 6.65 0.52 7.69
CA THR A 264 7.38 0.92 8.90
C THR A 264 7.59 2.44 8.93
N LEU A 265 7.53 3.01 10.13
CA LEU A 265 7.81 4.43 10.41
C LEU A 265 9.02 4.61 11.34
N LYS A 266 9.73 3.51 11.65
CA LYS A 266 10.90 3.48 12.55
C LYS A 266 11.95 4.47 12.06
N ASP A 267 12.45 5.35 12.93
CA ASP A 267 13.36 6.45 12.54
C ASP A 267 14.78 6.22 13.09
N ASP A 268 15.48 5.23 12.53
CA ASP A 268 16.91 5.03 12.78
C ASP A 268 17.69 4.69 11.49
N ASN A 269 18.88 4.08 11.62
CA ASN A 269 19.79 3.78 10.52
C ASN A 269 20.06 2.26 10.44
N ASP A 270 19.07 1.46 10.86
CA ASP A 270 19.11 0.01 10.78
C ASP A 270 18.44 -0.49 9.49
N THR A 271 18.50 -1.80 9.25
CA THR A 271 17.67 -2.46 8.25
C THR A 271 16.29 -2.70 8.84
N HIS A 272 15.29 -1.93 8.39
CA HIS A 272 13.93 -2.01 8.92
C HIS A 272 13.11 -3.14 8.29
N ILE A 273 13.37 -3.44 7.02
CA ILE A 273 12.71 -4.53 6.29
C ILE A 273 13.80 -5.37 5.64
N ASP A 274 13.87 -6.67 5.99
CA ASP A 274 14.84 -7.60 5.41
C ASP A 274 14.12 -8.88 4.95
N LEU A 275 14.22 -9.20 3.66
CA LEU A 275 13.65 -10.42 3.07
C LEU A 275 14.77 -11.28 2.50
N GLN A 276 14.89 -12.52 2.99
CA GLN A 276 15.91 -13.47 2.55
C GLN A 276 15.26 -14.77 2.09
N ASN A 277 15.62 -15.25 0.90
CA ASN A 277 15.13 -16.52 0.34
C ASN A 277 13.59 -16.61 0.34
N SER A 278 12.93 -15.58 -0.18
CA SER A 278 11.50 -15.35 0.07
C SER A 278 10.71 -15.08 -1.22
N ILE A 279 9.43 -15.44 -1.22
CA ILE A 279 8.48 -15.01 -2.26
C ILE A 279 7.60 -13.90 -1.71
N VAL A 280 7.52 -12.79 -2.44
CA VAL A 280 6.56 -11.71 -2.16
C VAL A 280 5.59 -11.61 -3.33
N ASN A 281 4.28 -11.73 -3.10
CA ASN A 281 3.29 -11.68 -4.15
C ASN A 281 2.08 -10.84 -3.74
N GLY A 282 2.00 -9.64 -4.30
CA GLY A 282 0.88 -8.72 -4.14
C GLY A 282 0.92 -7.90 -2.84
N VAL A 283 2.09 -7.77 -2.24
CA VAL A 283 2.31 -7.01 -1.01
C VAL A 283 3.34 -5.91 -1.30
N ALA A 284 2.95 -4.65 -1.10
CA ALA A 284 3.88 -3.52 -1.14
C ALA A 284 4.58 -3.37 0.21
N LEU A 285 5.85 -2.93 0.18
CA LEU A 285 6.73 -2.81 1.34
C LEU A 285 7.30 -1.39 1.38
N TRP A 286 6.78 -0.56 2.29
CA TRP A 286 7.21 0.83 2.39
C TRP A 286 7.93 1.08 3.72
N ASP A 287 9.19 1.43 3.63
CA ASP A 287 9.91 2.13 4.68
C ASP A 287 9.68 3.63 4.47
N LEU A 288 8.86 4.21 5.34
CA LEU A 288 8.58 5.64 5.35
C LEU A 288 9.28 6.32 6.54
N SER A 289 10.38 5.76 7.02
CA SER A 289 11.28 6.45 7.95
C SER A 289 11.75 7.79 7.36
N MET A 290 12.10 8.79 8.19
CA MET A 290 12.83 9.98 7.69
C MET A 290 14.32 9.85 7.99
N GLY A 291 14.78 8.60 8.07
CA GLY A 291 16.06 8.20 8.59
C GLY A 291 16.78 7.38 7.54
N GLU A 292 18.07 7.13 7.75
CA GLU A 292 18.88 6.36 6.82
C GLU A 292 18.54 4.85 6.82
N GLY A 293 17.28 4.49 7.06
CA GLY A 293 16.74 3.14 7.11
C GLY A 293 16.91 2.39 5.79
N GLU A 294 17.14 1.09 5.90
CA GLU A 294 17.37 0.20 4.77
C GLU A 294 16.26 -0.84 4.61
N VAL A 295 15.85 -1.03 3.34
CA VAL A 295 15.10 -2.21 2.90
C VAL A 295 16.05 -3.11 2.11
N SER A 296 16.22 -4.35 2.58
CA SER A 296 17.16 -5.33 2.07
C SER A 296 16.44 -6.57 1.54
N PHE A 297 16.73 -6.96 0.30
CA PHE A 297 16.18 -8.15 -0.34
C PHE A 297 17.34 -9.01 -0.84
N ASP A 298 17.43 -10.26 -0.38
CA ASP A 298 18.43 -11.23 -0.84
C ASP A 298 17.75 -12.52 -1.31
N ASN A 299 17.94 -12.88 -2.58
CA ASN A 299 17.29 -14.05 -3.19
C ASN A 299 15.76 -14.01 -3.04
N VAL A 300 15.14 -12.94 -3.57
CA VAL A 300 13.69 -12.67 -3.47
C VAL A 300 13.03 -12.66 -4.84
N GLY A 301 11.87 -13.28 -4.97
CA GLY A 301 11.11 -13.27 -6.23
C GLY A 301 9.63 -12.96 -6.04
N GLY A 302 9.03 -12.37 -7.07
CA GLY A 302 7.58 -12.21 -7.18
C GLY A 302 7.13 -10.79 -7.51
N CYS A 303 5.99 -10.36 -6.96
CA CYS A 303 5.34 -9.10 -7.30
C CYS A 303 5.20 -8.20 -6.08
N THR A 304 5.79 -7.01 -6.14
CA THR A 304 5.81 -6.04 -5.03
C THR A 304 6.04 -4.61 -5.51
N GLN A 305 6.03 -3.66 -4.58
CA GLN A 305 6.60 -2.33 -4.76
C GLN A 305 7.35 -1.99 -3.48
N VAL A 306 8.53 -1.40 -3.63
CA VAL A 306 9.37 -1.02 -2.50
C VAL A 306 9.64 0.46 -2.51
N VAL A 307 9.37 1.10 -1.38
CA VAL A 307 9.65 2.52 -1.12
C VAL A 307 10.54 2.57 0.12
N GLY A 308 11.63 3.32 0.07
CA GLY A 308 12.55 3.43 1.21
C GLY A 308 13.70 4.40 0.95
N ASP A 309 14.46 4.74 1.99
CA ASP A 309 15.58 5.68 1.87
C ASP A 309 16.81 5.01 1.26
N LYS A 310 17.14 3.80 1.74
CA LYS A 310 18.13 2.89 1.15
C LYS A 310 17.44 1.60 0.71
N LEU A 311 17.72 1.22 -0.53
CA LEU A 311 17.17 0.03 -1.17
C LEU A 311 18.35 -0.85 -1.59
N ASN A 312 18.48 -2.05 -1.01
CA ASN A 312 19.59 -2.98 -1.26
C ASN A 312 19.06 -4.34 -1.71
N PHE A 313 19.27 -4.65 -2.99
CA PHE A 313 18.69 -5.82 -3.65
C PHE A 313 19.84 -6.67 -4.17
N ASN A 314 19.92 -7.91 -3.72
CA ASN A 314 20.81 -8.91 -4.30
C ASN A 314 19.99 -10.11 -4.73
N ASP A 315 20.21 -10.58 -5.94
CA ASP A 315 19.54 -11.76 -6.44
C ASP A 315 17.99 -11.62 -6.40
N VAL A 316 17.43 -10.59 -7.07
CA VAL A 316 15.97 -10.36 -7.10
C VAL A 316 15.29 -10.46 -8.47
N ASN A 317 14.16 -11.17 -8.54
CA ASN A 317 13.32 -11.30 -9.74
C ASN A 317 11.94 -10.73 -9.45
N LEU A 318 11.74 -9.44 -9.74
CA LEU A 318 10.55 -8.70 -9.29
C LEU A 318 9.77 -8.09 -10.45
N ASN A 319 8.44 -8.11 -10.38
CA ASN A 319 7.55 -7.22 -11.12
C ASN A 319 6.73 -6.35 -10.16
N ARG A 320 5.98 -5.37 -10.70
CA ARG A 320 5.33 -4.34 -9.88
C ARG A 320 3.94 -4.77 -9.41
N CYS A 321 3.78 -4.89 -8.10
CA CYS A 321 2.49 -4.87 -7.40
C CYS A 321 2.51 -3.71 -6.41
N GLY A 322 2.20 -2.51 -6.91
CA GLY A 322 2.12 -1.30 -6.09
C GLY A 322 0.88 -1.28 -5.23
N PHE A 323 0.96 -0.69 -4.04
CA PHE A 323 -0.23 -0.45 -3.24
C PHE A 323 -1.07 0.62 -3.94
N SER A 324 -2.16 0.19 -4.57
CA SER A 324 -3.07 1.02 -5.37
C SER A 324 -4.45 0.37 -5.26
N PRO A 325 -5.04 0.37 -4.06
CA PRO A 325 -6.34 -0.23 -3.86
C PRO A 325 -7.33 0.47 -4.79
N SER A 326 -8.05 -0.31 -5.59
CA SER A 326 -9.11 0.24 -6.43
C SER A 326 -10.09 0.99 -5.53
N ALA A 327 -10.38 2.25 -5.86
CA ALA A 327 -11.33 3.05 -5.09
C ALA A 327 -12.61 2.24 -4.92
N ILE A 328 -12.95 1.91 -3.67
CA ILE A 328 -14.17 1.17 -3.37
C ILE A 328 -15.31 2.11 -3.74
N THR A 329 -15.90 1.94 -4.91
CA THR A 329 -17.13 2.65 -5.22
C THR A 329 -18.16 2.07 -4.26
N PRO A 330 -18.66 2.82 -3.26
CA PRO A 330 -19.59 2.27 -2.30
C PRO A 330 -20.74 1.68 -3.09
N SER A 331 -20.99 0.38 -2.89
CA SER A 331 -22.14 -0.25 -3.52
C SER A 331 -23.35 0.63 -3.20
N PRO A 332 -24.15 1.05 -4.21
CA PRO A 332 -25.20 2.03 -3.98
C PRO A 332 -26.12 1.47 -2.91
N VAL A 333 -26.03 2.04 -1.70
CA VAL A 333 -26.81 1.60 -0.55
C VAL A 333 -28.26 1.67 -1.01
N PRO A 334 -28.99 0.53 -1.05
CA PRO A 334 -30.38 0.55 -1.48
C PRO A 334 -31.11 1.52 -0.58
N VAL A 335 -31.43 2.71 -1.09
CA VAL A 335 -32.08 3.73 -0.28
C VAL A 335 -33.37 3.07 0.18
N PRO A 336 -33.58 2.89 1.50
CA PRO A 336 -34.77 2.24 1.98
C PRO A 336 -35.95 2.94 1.33
N ALA A 337 -36.94 2.18 0.85
CA ALA A 337 -38.14 2.72 0.20
C ALA A 337 -38.92 3.75 1.05
N ALA A 338 -38.41 4.13 2.23
CA ALA A 338 -38.79 5.30 3.01
C ALA A 338 -38.89 6.60 2.19
N ILE A 339 -38.09 6.81 1.12
CA ILE A 339 -38.28 7.98 0.22
C ILE A 339 -39.67 7.94 -0.46
N TRP A 340 -40.19 6.75 -0.78
CA TRP A 340 -41.57 6.60 -1.26
C TRP A 340 -42.62 6.85 -0.16
N LEU A 341 -42.31 6.58 1.10
CA LEU A 341 -43.19 6.90 2.24
C LEU A 341 -43.28 8.41 2.49
N PHE A 342 -42.19 9.17 2.34
CA PHE A 342 -42.25 10.63 2.46
C PHE A 342 -42.88 11.29 1.23
N GLY A 343 -42.63 10.77 0.01
CA GLY A 343 -43.25 11.27 -1.22
C GLY A 343 -44.79 11.08 -1.26
N THR A 344 -45.30 9.95 -0.75
CA THR A 344 -46.75 9.68 -0.71
C THR A 344 -47.46 10.38 0.45
N GLY A 345 -46.77 10.58 1.58
CA GLY A 345 -47.29 11.36 2.71
C GLY A 345 -47.52 12.84 2.36
N LEU A 346 -46.61 13.45 1.59
CA LEU A 346 -46.77 14.87 1.20
C LEU A 346 -47.91 15.08 0.18
N ALA A 347 -48.12 14.11 -0.72
CA ALA A 347 -49.22 14.14 -1.69
C ALA A 347 -50.61 14.06 -1.02
N THR A 348 -50.73 13.34 0.10
CA THR A 348 -52.00 13.23 0.84
C THR A 348 -52.37 14.53 1.59
N PHE A 349 -51.40 15.34 2.03
CA PHE A 349 -51.69 16.64 2.65
C PHE A 349 -52.14 17.73 1.64
N ILE A 350 -51.73 17.65 0.38
CA ILE A 350 -52.19 18.58 -0.67
C ILE A 350 -53.66 18.27 -1.06
N GLY A 351 -54.09 17.00 -0.98
CA GLY A 351 -55.47 16.59 -1.28
C GLY A 351 -56.52 17.04 -0.25
N LEU A 352 -56.13 17.23 1.02
CA LEU A 352 -57.07 17.58 2.10
C LEU A 352 -57.44 19.07 2.15
N ARG A 353 -56.79 19.95 1.38
CA ARG A 353 -57.10 21.39 1.36
C ARG A 353 -58.29 21.79 0.46
N LYS A 354 -58.84 20.88 -0.36
CA LYS A 354 -59.92 21.20 -1.32
C LYS A 354 -61.36 21.03 -0.82
N LYS A 355 -61.60 20.65 0.44
CA LYS A 355 -62.96 20.36 0.96
C LYS A 355 -63.57 21.40 1.92
N ALA A 356 -63.07 22.65 1.92
CA ALA A 356 -63.54 23.67 2.86
C ALA A 356 -64.44 24.78 2.29
N ASN A 357 -64.89 24.73 1.02
CA ASN A 357 -65.75 25.80 0.46
C ASN A 357 -66.84 25.26 -0.47
N ILE A 358 -67.84 24.55 0.04
CA ILE A 358 -69.19 24.51 -0.57
C ILE A 358 -70.22 24.34 0.54
N VAL A 359 -70.73 25.43 1.12
CA VAL A 359 -72.10 25.52 1.67
C VAL A 359 -72.61 26.97 1.57
N LYS A 360 -73.76 27.10 0.89
CA LYS A 360 -74.75 28.20 0.84
C LYS A 360 -74.54 29.36 -0.15
N SER A 361 -75.29 29.31 -1.25
CA SER A 361 -76.58 30.02 -1.36
C SER A 361 -77.54 29.23 -2.23
#